data_AF-A0A8X6NEZ8-F1
#
_entry.id   AF-A0A8X6NEZ8-F1
#
_cell.length_a   1.000
_cell.length_b   1.000
_cell.length_c   1.000
_cell.angle_alpha   90.00
_cell.angle_beta   90.00
_cell.angle_gamma   90.00
#
_symmetry.space_group_name_H-M   'P 1'
#
loop_
_entity.id
_entity.type
_entity.pdbx_description
1 polymer ?
#
loop_
_entity_poly.entity_id
_entity_poly.type
_entity_poly.pdbx_seq_one_letter_code
_entity_poly.pdbx_strand_id
1 'polypeptide(L)'
;MHYNSYTKLLCITVWILCFLPNFKKEQRFLFEFTDEELQKTEDYWILNIQQQCFHAEMEALKNKRPLPTTSKIARFNPFLKNNQIRLGGRLQFAPLSADV
;
A
#
# COMPACT_ATOMS: atom_id res chain seq x y z
N MET A 1 -18.77 5.82 8.91
CA MET A 1 -18.56 5.12 7.61
C MET A 1 -17.98 3.74 7.92
N HIS A 2 -18.68 2.67 7.55
CA HIS A 2 -18.33 1.29 7.93
C HIS A 2 -17.19 0.74 7.06
N TYR A 3 -15.96 0.77 7.57
CA TYR A 3 -14.78 0.07 7.01
C TYR A 3 -14.52 -1.28 7.71
N ASN A 4 -15.58 -1.96 8.18
CA ASN A 4 -15.51 -3.06 9.14
C ASN A 4 -14.72 -4.31 8.68
N SER A 5 -14.43 -4.46 7.37
CA SER A 5 -13.65 -5.59 6.85
C SER A 5 -12.19 -5.22 6.60
N TYR A 6 -11.90 -4.05 6.03
CA TYR A 6 -10.52 -3.63 5.72
C TYR A 6 -9.75 -3.28 6.99
N THR A 7 -10.34 -2.51 7.92
CA THR A 7 -9.67 -2.20 9.19
C THR A 7 -9.51 -3.44 10.07
N LYS A 8 -10.49 -4.36 10.08
CA LYS A 8 -10.33 -5.64 10.78
C LYS A 8 -9.22 -6.49 10.18
N LEU A 9 -9.14 -6.57 8.86
CA LEU A 9 -8.08 -7.29 8.19
C LEU A 9 -6.73 -6.67 8.54
N LEU A 10 -6.59 -5.35 8.41
CA LEU A 10 -5.38 -4.61 8.77
C LEU A 10 -4.98 -4.84 10.24
N CYS A 11 -5.93 -4.78 11.18
CA CYS A 11 -5.66 -5.08 12.59
C CYS A 11 -5.27 -6.54 12.85
N ILE A 12 -5.93 -7.52 12.22
CA ILE A 12 -5.58 -8.94 12.35
C ILE A 12 -4.18 -9.19 11.76
N THR A 13 -3.83 -8.49 10.70
CA THR A 13 -2.56 -8.68 10.05
C THR A 13 -1.40 -7.96 10.75
N VAL A 14 -1.64 -6.75 11.30
CA VAL A 14 -0.76 -6.11 12.29
C VAL A 14 -0.55 -7.06 13.46
N TRP A 15 -1.62 -7.67 13.97
CA TRP A 15 -1.55 -8.65 15.04
C TRP A 15 -0.61 -9.78 14.63
N ILE A 16 -0.88 -10.54 13.56
CA ILE A 16 -0.02 -11.68 13.16
C ILE A 16 1.44 -11.28 12.94
N LEU A 17 1.73 -10.15 12.29
CA LEU A 17 3.10 -9.71 12.03
C LEU A 17 3.84 -9.26 13.29
N CYS A 18 3.16 -8.57 14.21
CA CYS A 18 3.75 -8.06 15.45
C CYS A 18 3.76 -9.11 16.58
N PHE A 19 2.88 -10.12 16.55
CA PHE A 19 2.70 -11.11 17.62
C PHE A 19 3.71 -12.27 17.55
N LEU A 20 4.16 -12.68 16.36
CA LEU A 20 5.10 -13.79 16.21
C LEU A 20 6.48 -13.56 16.87
N PRO A 21 7.11 -12.37 16.81
CA PRO A 21 8.40 -12.14 17.47
C PRO A 21 8.32 -11.81 18.98
N ASN A 22 7.14 -11.51 19.55
CA ASN A 22 6.98 -11.00 20.92
C ASN A 22 6.38 -12.00 21.94
N PHE A 23 6.30 -13.29 21.60
CA PHE A 23 5.72 -14.35 22.45
C PHE A 23 6.42 -14.58 23.81
N LYS A 24 7.46 -13.81 24.17
CA LYS A 24 8.20 -13.94 25.43
C LYS A 24 7.80 -12.96 26.53
N LYS A 25 6.88 -12.03 26.28
CA LYS A 25 6.41 -11.11 27.32
C LYS A 25 4.89 -11.10 27.36
N GLU A 26 4.35 -11.98 28.20
CA GLU A 26 3.03 -11.77 28.80
C GLU A 26 3.01 -10.40 29.46
N GLN A 27 2.57 -9.37 28.74
CA GLN A 27 1.98 -8.16 29.32
C GLN A 27 1.56 -7.17 28.23
N ARG A 28 0.27 -6.82 28.28
CA ARG A 28 -0.38 -5.65 27.67
C ARG A 28 -0.86 -5.80 26.23
N PHE A 29 -1.99 -6.47 26.12
CA PHE A 29 -2.95 -6.47 25.00
C PHE A 29 -3.56 -5.09 24.64
N LEU A 30 -3.00 -3.97 25.09
CA LEU A 30 -3.63 -2.63 25.03
C LEU A 30 -2.64 -1.48 24.80
N PHE A 31 -1.53 -1.69 24.08
CA PHE A 31 -0.63 -0.59 23.75
C PHE A 31 -1.05 0.03 22.41
N GLU A 32 -1.48 1.29 22.46
CA GLU A 32 -1.75 2.16 21.32
C GLU A 32 -0.66 1.98 20.27
N PHE A 33 -1.00 1.44 19.10
CA PHE A 33 -0.08 1.46 17.97
C PHE A 33 0.12 2.92 17.59
N THR A 34 1.38 3.35 17.55
CA THR A 34 1.68 4.71 17.08
C THR A 34 1.28 4.84 15.62
N ASP A 35 0.85 6.03 15.20
CA ASP A 35 0.48 6.30 13.80
C ASP A 35 1.60 5.86 12.82
N GLU A 36 2.85 5.98 13.24
CA GLU A 36 4.02 5.52 12.49
C GLU A 36 4.10 3.99 12.32
N GLU A 37 3.78 3.21 13.35
CA GLU A 37 3.78 1.75 13.29
C GLU A 37 2.66 1.23 12.39
N LEU A 38 1.50 1.88 12.45
CA LEU A 38 0.37 1.57 11.59
C LEU A 38 0.70 1.86 10.13
N GLN A 39 1.28 3.04 9.86
CA GLN A 39 1.71 3.43 8.52
C GLN A 39 2.77 2.49 7.95
N LYS A 40 3.79 2.13 8.75
CA LYS A 40 4.82 1.15 8.33
C LYS A 40 4.21 -0.20 7.99
N THR A 41 3.24 -0.64 8.78
CA THR A 41 2.56 -1.92 8.55
C THR A 41 1.70 -1.87 7.29
N GLU A 42 0.98 -0.78 7.07
CA GLU A 42 0.22 -0.55 5.84
C GLU A 42 1.15 -0.56 4.61
N ASP A 43 2.26 0.18 4.67
CA ASP A 43 3.24 0.27 3.60
C ASP A 43 3.85 -1.10 3.25
N TYR A 44 4.13 -1.91 4.27
CA TYR A 44 4.60 -3.29 4.10
C TYR A 44 3.58 -4.15 3.34
N TRP A 45 2.31 -4.11 3.74
CA TRP A 45 1.25 -4.89 3.10
C TRP A 45 0.98 -4.46 1.66
N ILE A 46 0.95 -3.15 1.41
CA ILE A 46 0.80 -2.61 0.06
C ILE A 46 1.94 -3.14 -0.81
N LEU A 47 3.18 -3.05 -0.35
CA LEU A 47 4.33 -3.54 -1.10
C LEU A 47 4.24 -5.04 -1.37
N ASN A 48 3.91 -5.84 -0.36
CA ASN A 48 3.83 -7.30 -0.47
C ASN A 48 2.75 -7.74 -1.47
N ILE A 49 1.56 -7.13 -1.41
CA ILE A 49 0.47 -7.42 -2.35
C ILE A 49 0.86 -6.96 -3.77
N GLN A 50 1.50 -5.80 -3.90
CA GLN A 50 1.95 -5.32 -5.21
C GLN A 50 2.98 -6.26 -5.84
N GLN A 51 3.92 -6.80 -5.06
CA GLN A 51 4.89 -7.78 -5.54
C GLN A 51 4.21 -9.07 -6.03
N GLN A 52 3.12 -9.49 -5.40
CA GLN A 52 2.40 -10.70 -5.78
C GLN A 52 1.47 -10.47 -6.98
N CYS A 53 0.70 -9.39 -6.97
CA CYS A 53 -0.36 -9.15 -7.96
C CYS A 53 0.10 -8.36 -9.20
N PHE A 54 1.16 -7.56 -9.07
CA PHE A 54 1.67 -6.64 -10.10
C PHE A 54 3.16 -6.85 -10.35
N HIS A 55 3.63 -8.09 -10.21
CA HIS A 55 5.05 -8.43 -10.35
C HIS A 55 5.65 -7.91 -11.68
N ALA A 56 4.95 -8.14 -12.79
CA ALA A 56 5.41 -7.73 -14.12
C ALA A 56 5.50 -6.20 -14.25
N GLU A 57 4.52 -5.48 -13.70
CA GLU A 57 4.54 -4.03 -13.63
C GLU A 57 5.64 -3.49 -12.73
N MET A 58 5.87 -4.10 -11.56
CA MET A 58 6.96 -3.73 -10.67
C MET A 58 8.31 -3.86 -11.35
N GLU A 59 8.56 -4.98 -12.01
CA GLU A 59 9.80 -5.21 -12.75
C GLU A 59 9.94 -4.25 -13.94
N ALA A 60 8.86 -3.98 -14.69
CA ALA A 60 8.89 -2.99 -15.76
C ALA A 60 9.24 -1.60 -15.24
N LEU A 61 8.60 -1.15 -14.16
CA LEU A 61 8.83 0.17 -13.57
C LEU A 61 10.23 0.31 -12.97
N LYS A 62 10.74 -0.72 -12.28
CA LYS A 62 12.13 -0.71 -11.75
C LYS A 62 13.15 -0.55 -12.86
N ASN A 63 12.92 -1.25 -13.99
CA ASN A 63 13.81 -1.25 -15.14
C ASN A 63 13.53 -0.09 -16.12
N LYS A 64 12.62 0.84 -15.78
CA LYS A 64 12.18 1.95 -16.66
C LYS A 64 11.73 1.48 -18.04
N ARG A 65 11.11 0.31 -18.11
CA ARG A 65 10.54 -0.29 -19.33
C ARG A 65 9.05 0.04 -19.42
N PRO A 66 8.48 0.04 -20.64
CA PRO A 66 7.04 0.16 -20.81
C PRO A 66 6.33 -1.00 -20.09
N LEU A 67 5.15 -0.70 -19.52
CA LEU A 67 4.34 -1.70 -18.85
C LEU A 67 3.82 -2.74 -19.87
N PRO A 68 3.55 -3.99 -19.42
CA PRO A 68 2.92 -5.00 -20.26
C PRO A 68 1.59 -4.47 -20.84
N THR A 69 1.29 -4.83 -22.08
CA THR A 69 0.03 -4.45 -22.75
C THR A 69 -1.21 -5.00 -22.04
N THR A 70 -1.06 -6.07 -21.28
CA THR A 70 -2.09 -6.70 -20.45
C THR A 70 -2.27 -6.01 -19.09
N SER A 71 -1.43 -5.03 -18.75
CA SER A 71 -1.47 -4.37 -17.45
C SER A 71 -2.77 -3.59 -17.27
N LYS A 72 -3.52 -3.96 -16.22
CA LYS A 72 -4.78 -3.30 -15.87
C LYS A 72 -4.56 -1.87 -15.36
N ILE A 73 -3.35 -1.57 -14.88
CA ILE A 73 -3.02 -0.30 -14.24
C ILE A 73 -2.28 0.68 -15.16
N ALA A 74 -1.81 0.25 -16.34
CA ALA A 74 -1.03 1.09 -17.26
C ALA A 74 -1.74 2.42 -17.62
N ARG A 75 -3.07 2.41 -17.77
CA ARG A 75 -3.88 3.60 -18.08
C ARG A 75 -3.83 4.69 -17.01
N PHE A 76 -3.44 4.35 -15.79
CA PHE A 76 -3.40 5.28 -14.65
C PHE A 76 -2.01 5.88 -14.44
N ASN A 77 -1.13 5.78 -15.43
CA ASN A 77 0.25 6.26 -15.38
C ASN A 77 0.99 5.81 -14.10
N PRO A 78 1.15 4.49 -13.90
CA PRO A 78 1.77 3.97 -12.70
C PRO A 78 3.26 4.34 -12.65
N PHE A 79 3.75 4.67 -11.45
CA PHE A 79 5.14 5.03 -11.19
C PHE A 79 5.60 4.44 -9.86
N LEU A 80 6.91 4.30 -9.66
CA LEU A 80 7.46 3.84 -8.38
C LEU A 80 7.72 5.03 -7.44
N LYS A 81 7.26 4.92 -6.20
CA LYS A 81 7.63 5.81 -5.08
C LYS A 81 7.83 4.96 -3.83
N ASN A 82 8.98 5.10 -3.17
CA ASN A 82 9.35 4.31 -1.99
C ASN A 82 9.19 2.79 -2.23
N ASN A 83 9.63 2.30 -3.39
CA ASN A 83 9.49 0.92 -3.86
C ASN A 83 8.05 0.39 -4.05
N GLN A 84 7.02 1.23 -3.85
CA GLN A 84 5.63 0.88 -4.12
C GLN A 84 5.19 1.46 -5.46
N ILE A 85 4.32 0.73 -6.16
CA ILE A 85 3.58 1.28 -7.30
C ILE A 85 2.58 2.30 -6.77
N ARG A 86 2.65 3.52 -7.30
CA ARG A 86 1.66 4.57 -7.11
C ARG A 86 1.07 4.95 -8.45
N LEU A 87 -0.16 5.43 -8.43
CA LEU A 87 -0.88 5.84 -9.64
C LEU A 87 -0.89 7.37 -9.71
N GLY A 88 -0.83 7.91 -10.93
CA GLY A 88 -1.07 9.33 -11.15
C GLY A 88 -2.47 9.71 -10.65
N GLY A 89 -2.57 10.83 -9.93
CA GLY A 89 -3.83 11.31 -9.41
C GLY A 89 -4.78 11.77 -10.53
N ARG A 90 -6.07 11.93 -10.20
CA ARG A 90 -7.05 12.55 -11.12
C ARG A 90 -6.96 14.07 -11.15
N LEU A 91 -6.28 14.70 -10.19
CA LEU A 91 -6.14 16.16 -10.09
C LEU A 91 -5.41 16.76 -11.31
N GLN A 92 -4.42 16.05 -11.86
CA GLN A 92 -3.75 16.44 -13.11
C GLN A 92 -4.63 16.29 -14.37
N PHE A 93 -5.81 15.69 -14.23
CA PHE A 93 -6.83 15.52 -15.29
C PHE A 93 -8.17 16.17 -14.92
N ALA A 94 -8.24 16.86 -13.78
CA ALA A 94 -9.43 17.61 -13.40
C ALA A 94 -9.42 18.91 -14.20
N PRO A 95 -10.55 19.33 -14.82
CA PRO A 95 -10.67 20.65 -15.39
C PRO A 95 -10.74 21.63 -14.22
N LEU A 96 -9.59 22.00 -13.69
CA LEU A 96 -9.47 23.13 -12.78
C LEU A 96 -9.54 24.37 -13.66
N SER A 97 -10.73 24.97 -13.82
CA SER A 97 -10.75 26.39 -14.16
C SER A 97 -10.05 27.10 -13.02
N ALA A 98 -8.94 27.74 -13.33
CA ALA A 98 -8.42 28.78 -12.46
C ALA A 98 -9.44 29.91 -12.55
N ASP A 99 -10.38 29.92 -11.60
CA ASP A 99 -11.20 31.10 -11.39
C ASP A 99 -10.25 32.15 -10.78
N VAL A 100 -9.83 33.07 -11.65
CA VAL A 100 -9.00 34.25 -11.37
C VAL A 100 -9.80 35.30 -10.60
#